data_AF-A0A7W1PHP2-F1
#
_entry.id   AF-A0A7W1PHP2-F1
#
_cell.length_a   1.000
_cell.length_b   1.000
_cell.length_c   1.000
_cell.angle_alpha   90.00
_cell.angle_beta   90.00
_cell.angle_gamma   90.00
#
_symmetry.space_group_name_H-M   'P 1'
#
loop_
_entity.id
_entity.type
_entity.pdbx_description
1 polymer ?
#
loop_
_entity_poly.entity_id
_entity_poly.type
_entity_poly.pdbx_seq_one_letter_code
_entity_poly.pdbx_strand_id
1 'polypeptide(L)'
;MTPLSSLAAFGVALVAVAACARPHPLLEPRPAAVVAPAPDSFTVDFETSRGVFTVLARRDWSPHGVDRFHSLVANGFYDDTRFFRVIPGFVAQFGLPADPAVAAIWKERSIPDDSVRATNGRGTVSFARGGRDSRATQLFVNLRDNARLDTL
;
A
#
# COMPACT_ATOMS: atom_id res chain seq x y z
N MET A 1 -57.93 -50.45 23.00
CA MET A 1 -57.74 -49.58 21.82
C MET A 1 -57.60 -48.15 22.33
N THR A 2 -56.37 -47.67 22.49
CA THR A 2 -56.01 -46.29 22.86
C THR A 2 -54.70 -45.94 22.12
N PRO A 3 -54.53 -44.69 21.64
CA PRO A 3 -53.72 -44.43 20.44
C PRO A 3 -52.25 -44.09 20.72
N LEU A 4 -51.45 -44.30 19.67
CA LEU A 4 -50.03 -43.96 19.55
C LEU A 4 -49.74 -42.49 19.88
N SER A 5 -48.73 -42.27 20.74
CA SER A 5 -48.10 -40.98 20.98
C SER A 5 -47.08 -40.68 19.87
N SER A 6 -47.29 -39.58 19.15
CA SER A 6 -46.41 -39.08 18.08
C SER A 6 -45.24 -38.28 18.67
N LEU A 7 -44.00 -38.67 18.36
CA LEU A 7 -42.79 -37.89 18.63
C LEU A 7 -42.63 -36.81 17.54
N ALA A 8 -42.76 -35.54 17.94
CA ALA A 8 -42.39 -34.41 17.10
C ALA A 8 -40.88 -34.15 17.20
N ALA A 9 -40.16 -34.38 16.09
CA ALA A 9 -38.76 -34.01 15.97
C ALA A 9 -38.64 -32.50 15.70
N PHE A 10 -38.09 -31.74 16.65
CA PHE A 10 -37.68 -30.36 16.45
C PHE A 10 -36.38 -30.33 15.62
N GLY A 11 -36.51 -30.10 14.32
CA GLY A 11 -35.37 -29.84 13.44
C GLY A 11 -34.80 -28.45 13.73
N VAL A 12 -33.58 -28.41 14.27
CA VAL A 12 -32.79 -27.17 14.36
C VAL A 12 -32.29 -26.84 12.96
N ALA A 13 -32.90 -25.84 12.32
CA ALA A 13 -32.40 -25.28 11.07
C ALA A 13 -31.13 -24.45 11.36
N LEU A 14 -29.97 -25.01 11.04
CA LEU A 14 -28.70 -24.29 11.07
C LEU A 14 -28.69 -23.29 9.88
N VAL A 15 -29.03 -22.03 10.15
CA VAL A 15 -28.87 -20.96 9.16
C VAL A 15 -27.39 -20.61 9.07
N ALA A 16 -26.71 -21.19 8.09
CA ALA A 16 -25.35 -20.79 7.73
C ALA A 16 -25.40 -19.37 7.13
N VAL A 17 -25.09 -18.37 7.95
CA VAL A 17 -24.82 -17.01 7.45
C VAL A 17 -23.48 -17.08 6.73
N ALA A 18 -23.51 -17.33 5.42
CA ALA A 18 -22.36 -17.14 4.57
C ALA A 18 -22.02 -15.64 4.57
N ALA A 19 -21.15 -15.22 5.48
CA ALA A 19 -20.54 -13.91 5.42
C ALA A 19 -19.72 -13.85 4.12
N CYS A 20 -20.28 -13.25 3.08
CA CYS A 20 -19.51 -12.85 1.90
C CYS A 20 -18.48 -11.83 2.39
N ALA A 21 -17.29 -12.31 2.78
CA ALA A 21 -16.17 -11.45 3.11
C ALA A 21 -15.90 -10.58 1.88
N ARG A 22 -16.04 -9.25 2.03
CA ARG A 22 -15.76 -8.33 0.94
C ARG A 22 -14.29 -8.48 0.56
N PRO A 23 -13.97 -8.60 -0.74
CA PRO A 23 -12.58 -8.70 -1.19
C PRO A 23 -11.76 -7.52 -0.67
N HIS A 24 -10.53 -7.78 -0.24
CA HIS A 24 -9.65 -6.75 0.29
C HIS A 24 -9.39 -5.66 -0.77
N PRO A 25 -9.39 -4.36 -0.44
CA PRO A 25 -9.23 -3.28 -1.42
C PRO A 25 -7.96 -3.38 -2.28
N LEU A 26 -6.91 -4.06 -1.80
CA LEU A 26 -5.70 -4.31 -2.55
C LEU A 26 -5.84 -5.41 -3.63
N LEU A 27 -6.77 -6.35 -3.43
CA LEU A 27 -7.09 -7.41 -4.39
C LEU A 27 -8.15 -6.94 -5.41
N GLU A 28 -8.99 -5.98 -5.02
CA GLU A 28 -9.98 -5.36 -5.90
C GLU A 28 -9.91 -3.82 -5.85
N PRO A 29 -8.82 -3.23 -6.38
CA PRO A 29 -8.64 -1.79 -6.37
C PRO A 29 -9.64 -1.12 -7.32
N ARG A 30 -10.71 -0.56 -6.75
CA ARG A 30 -11.66 0.28 -7.49
C ARG A 30 -10.94 1.55 -7.96
N PRO A 31 -11.12 1.99 -9.22
CA PRO A 31 -10.41 3.16 -9.75
C PRO A 31 -10.52 4.40 -8.86
N ALA A 32 -11.72 4.69 -8.34
CA ALA A 32 -11.95 5.83 -7.45
C ALA A 32 -11.15 5.77 -6.13
N ALA A 33 -10.93 4.57 -5.57
CA ALA A 33 -10.19 4.41 -4.32
C ALA A 33 -8.67 4.53 -4.50
N VAL A 34 -8.17 4.25 -5.70
CA VAL A 34 -6.74 4.38 -6.05
C VAL A 34 -6.36 5.80 -6.45
N VAL A 35 -7.34 6.61 -6.87
CA VAL A 35 -7.13 7.96 -7.43
C VAL A 35 -7.70 9.07 -6.52
N ALA A 36 -8.19 8.71 -5.33
CA ALA A 36 -8.69 9.69 -4.38
C ALA A 36 -7.57 10.66 -3.92
N PRO A 37 -7.79 11.98 -3.97
CA PRO A 37 -6.83 12.95 -3.46
C PRO A 37 -6.55 12.74 -1.97
N ALA A 38 -5.27 12.77 -1.60
CA ALA A 38 -4.84 12.80 -0.21
C ALA A 38 -5.01 14.19 0.41
N PRO A 39 -4.95 14.31 1.75
CA PRO A 39 -4.75 15.59 2.42
C PRO A 39 -3.49 16.31 1.91
N ASP A 40 -3.42 17.63 2.07
CA ASP A 40 -2.26 18.43 1.64
C ASP A 40 -0.95 17.97 2.30
N SER A 41 -1.05 17.49 3.54
CA SER A 41 0.05 16.83 4.25
C SER A 41 -0.48 15.88 5.31
N PHE A 42 0.27 14.80 5.56
CA PHE A 42 0.01 13.83 6.61
C PHE A 42 1.30 13.10 6.99
N THR A 43 1.29 12.46 8.17
CA THR A 43 2.40 11.62 8.64
C THR A 43 2.00 10.15 8.64
N VAL A 44 2.97 9.28 8.37
CA VAL A 44 2.82 7.83 8.47
C VAL A 44 3.96 7.27 9.29
N ASP A 45 3.64 6.54 10.35
CA ASP A 45 4.63 5.80 11.14
C ASP A 45 4.81 4.40 10.54
N PHE A 46 6.06 4.07 10.22
CA PHE A 46 6.45 2.73 9.80
C PHE A 46 7.08 2.00 10.97
N GLU A 47 6.35 1.04 11.53
CA GLU A 47 6.88 0.09 12.50
C GLU A 47 7.74 -0.95 11.78
N THR A 48 9.01 -1.06 12.15
CA THR A 48 9.92 -2.04 11.57
C THR A 48 10.58 -2.89 12.64
N SER A 49 11.19 -3.99 12.23
CA SER A 49 12.03 -4.83 13.12
C SER A 49 13.25 -4.11 13.69
N ARG A 50 13.54 -2.88 13.25
CA ARG A 50 14.65 -2.04 13.73
C ARG A 50 14.18 -0.73 14.38
N GLY A 51 12.90 -0.61 14.70
CA GLY A 51 12.30 0.57 15.29
C GLY A 51 11.35 1.30 14.36
N VAL A 52 10.80 2.41 14.84
CA VAL A 52 9.82 3.22 14.13
C VAL A 52 10.52 4.36 13.39
N PHE A 53 10.07 4.66 12.17
CA PHE A 53 10.39 5.92 11.50
C PHE A 53 9.13 6.57 10.93
N THR A 54 9.07 7.89 10.99
CA THR A 54 7.92 8.66 10.50
C THR A 54 8.23 9.28 9.14
N VAL A 55 7.30 9.15 8.20
CA VAL A 55 7.34 9.83 6.90
C VAL A 55 6.33 10.97 6.91
N LEU A 56 6.80 12.20 6.67
CA LEU A 56 5.95 13.34 6.36
C LEU A 56 5.71 13.39 4.85
N ALA A 57 4.47 13.20 4.43
CA ALA A 57 4.04 13.34 3.04
C ALA A 57 3.58 14.78 2.78
N ARG A 58 4.01 15.35 1.65
CA ARG A 58 3.73 16.72 1.22
C ARG A 58 3.18 16.73 -0.19
N ARG A 59 1.86 16.91 -0.32
CA ARG A 59 1.17 16.83 -1.62
C ARG A 59 1.60 17.94 -2.58
N ASP A 60 2.03 19.08 -2.05
CA ASP A 60 2.57 20.19 -2.85
C ASP A 60 3.91 19.88 -3.53
N TRP A 61 4.63 18.84 -3.08
CA TRP A 61 5.89 18.38 -3.70
C TRP A 61 5.66 17.33 -4.79
N SER A 62 4.69 16.42 -4.59
CA SER A 62 4.43 15.28 -5.47
C SER A 62 2.96 14.85 -5.36
N PRO A 63 2.02 15.55 -6.02
CA PRO A 63 0.60 15.27 -5.86
C PRO A 63 0.22 13.84 -6.28
N HIS A 64 0.70 13.35 -7.43
CA HIS A 64 0.39 11.98 -7.88
C HIS A 64 1.05 10.93 -6.98
N GLY A 65 2.30 11.16 -6.58
CA GLY A 65 3.03 10.30 -5.66
C GLY A 65 2.38 10.21 -4.28
N VAL A 66 1.96 11.35 -3.71
CA VAL A 66 1.36 11.43 -2.38
C VAL A 66 -0.06 10.85 -2.37
N ASP A 67 -0.86 11.10 -3.41
CA ASP A 67 -2.19 10.47 -3.56
C ASP A 67 -2.06 8.94 -3.61
N ARG A 68 -1.09 8.44 -4.38
CA ARG A 68 -0.77 7.01 -4.42
C ARG A 68 -0.32 6.49 -3.06
N PHE A 69 0.64 7.18 -2.43
CA PHE A 69 1.19 6.77 -1.14
C PHE A 69 0.09 6.67 -0.08
N HIS A 70 -0.78 7.69 0.01
CA HIS A 70 -1.91 7.72 0.92
C HIS A 70 -2.86 6.54 0.71
N SER A 71 -3.22 6.25 -0.54
CA SER A 71 -4.08 5.10 -0.87
C SER A 71 -3.44 3.77 -0.46
N LEU A 72 -2.14 3.59 -0.70
CA LEU A 72 -1.44 2.36 -0.34
C LEU A 72 -1.34 2.16 1.17
N VAL A 73 -0.96 3.19 1.93
CA VAL A 73 -0.85 3.08 3.41
C VAL A 73 -2.21 2.89 4.08
N ALA A 74 -3.26 3.58 3.60
CA ALA A 74 -4.61 3.46 4.16
C ALA A 74 -5.22 2.07 4.00
N ASN A 75 -4.67 1.26 3.08
CA ASN A 75 -5.11 -0.10 2.81
C ASN A 75 -4.08 -1.16 3.25
N GLY A 76 -3.10 -0.81 4.09
CA GLY A 76 -2.14 -1.76 4.64
C GLY A 76 -1.18 -2.37 3.61
N PHE A 77 -0.94 -1.70 2.47
CA PHE A 77 -0.11 -2.27 1.39
C PHE A 77 1.33 -2.57 1.82
N TYR A 78 1.86 -1.75 2.72
CA TYR A 78 3.23 -1.86 3.18
C TYR A 78 3.40 -2.81 4.38
N ASP A 79 2.30 -3.37 4.88
CA ASP A 79 2.32 -4.34 5.97
C ASP A 79 3.04 -5.61 5.51
N ASP A 80 3.88 -6.14 6.40
CA ASP A 80 4.75 -7.29 6.14
C ASP A 80 5.69 -7.14 4.92
N THR A 81 5.85 -5.95 4.36
CA THR A 81 6.83 -5.73 3.30
C THR A 81 8.25 -5.74 3.83
N ARG A 82 9.21 -6.04 2.95
CA ARG A 82 10.64 -6.12 3.31
C ARG A 82 11.42 -5.02 2.60
N PHE A 83 12.45 -4.53 3.29
CA PHE A 83 13.55 -3.82 2.62
C PHE A 83 14.38 -4.84 1.84
N PHE A 84 14.02 -5.06 0.59
CA PHE A 84 14.64 -6.10 -0.25
C PHE A 84 15.95 -5.63 -0.90
N ARG A 85 16.23 -4.32 -0.91
CA ARG A 85 17.47 -3.76 -1.47
C ARG A 85 17.98 -2.63 -0.60
N VAL A 86 19.13 -2.83 0.05
CA VAL A 86 19.79 -1.81 0.86
C VAL A 86 21.22 -1.66 0.35
N ILE A 87 21.57 -0.45 -0.09
CA ILE A 87 22.92 -0.13 -0.56
C ILE A 87 23.48 0.96 0.36
N PRO A 88 24.47 0.63 1.22
CA PRO A 88 25.12 1.60 2.09
C PRO A 88 25.62 2.81 1.30
N GLY A 89 25.34 4.01 1.82
CA GLY A 89 25.69 5.24 1.11
C GLY A 89 24.93 5.41 -0.20
N PHE A 90 23.72 4.87 -0.33
CA PHE A 90 22.83 5.20 -1.43
C PHE A 90 21.37 5.24 -0.97
N VAL A 91 20.69 4.08 -0.93
CA VAL A 91 19.25 3.99 -0.63
C VAL A 91 18.90 2.69 0.10
N ALA A 92 17.82 2.71 0.85
CA ALA A 92 17.11 1.53 1.36
C ALA A 92 15.73 1.45 0.69
N GLN A 93 15.50 0.42 -0.13
CA GLN A 93 14.34 0.29 -0.99
C GLN A 93 13.39 -0.83 -0.50
N PHE A 94 12.09 -0.55 -0.57
CA PHE A 94 10.99 -1.40 -0.11
C PHE A 94 9.74 -1.19 -0.98
N GLY A 95 8.59 -1.74 -0.58
CA GLY A 95 7.31 -1.56 -1.28
C GLY A 95 6.99 -2.61 -2.36
N LEU A 96 7.60 -3.78 -2.23
CA LEU A 96 7.12 -5.01 -2.87
C LEU A 96 6.19 -5.71 -1.86
N PRO A 97 4.90 -5.93 -2.17
CA PRO A 97 3.94 -6.50 -1.24
C PRO A 97 4.28 -7.97 -0.94
N ALA A 98 4.00 -8.43 0.28
CA ALA A 98 4.26 -9.80 0.69
C ALA A 98 3.35 -10.82 -0.02
N ASP A 99 2.12 -10.41 -0.35
CA ASP A 99 1.16 -11.23 -1.08
C ASP A 99 1.42 -11.17 -2.60
N PRO A 100 1.75 -12.31 -3.26
CA PRO A 100 1.94 -12.37 -4.70
C PRO A 100 0.71 -11.96 -5.54
N ALA A 101 -0.51 -12.18 -5.04
CA ALA A 101 -1.72 -11.77 -5.73
C ALA A 101 -1.85 -10.23 -5.77
N VAL A 102 -1.55 -9.57 -4.65
CA VAL A 102 -1.43 -8.11 -4.60
C VAL A 102 -0.30 -7.63 -5.51
N ALA A 103 0.87 -8.28 -5.48
CA ALA A 103 1.99 -7.93 -6.36
C ALA A 103 1.58 -7.95 -7.85
N ALA A 104 0.86 -8.99 -8.28
CA ALA A 104 0.42 -9.14 -9.66
C ALA A 104 -0.52 -8.01 -10.12
N ILE A 105 -1.39 -7.52 -9.23
CA ILE A 105 -2.35 -6.46 -9.53
C ILE A 105 -1.68 -5.08 -9.61
N TRP A 106 -0.73 -4.82 -8.73
CA TRP A 106 -0.16 -3.47 -8.56
C TRP A 106 1.09 -3.21 -9.40
N LYS A 107 1.79 -4.26 -9.87
CA LYS A 107 2.98 -4.12 -10.72
C LYS A 107 2.72 -3.34 -12.01
N GLU A 108 1.49 -3.37 -12.53
CA GLU A 108 1.11 -2.72 -13.81
C GLU A 108 0.40 -1.37 -13.60
N ARG A 109 0.19 -0.95 -12.36
CA ARG A 109 -0.56 0.27 -12.02
C ARG A 109 0.38 1.42 -11.73
N SER A 110 1.03 1.94 -12.77
CA SER A 110 1.88 3.11 -12.63
C SER A 110 1.07 4.42 -12.47
N ILE A 111 1.77 5.47 -12.08
CA ILE A 111 1.26 6.84 -12.00
C ILE A 111 2.08 7.78 -12.91
N PRO A 112 1.48 8.85 -13.45
CA PRO A 112 2.20 9.89 -14.19
C PRO A 112 3.26 10.54 -13.32
N ASP A 113 4.37 11.00 -13.90
CA ASP A 113 5.44 11.69 -13.16
C ASP A 113 5.01 13.06 -12.61
N ASP A 114 5.50 13.39 -11.41
CA ASP A 114 5.36 14.72 -10.82
C ASP A 114 6.60 15.56 -11.14
N SER A 115 6.45 16.87 -11.31
CA SER A 115 7.59 17.79 -11.42
C SER A 115 8.52 17.67 -10.20
N VAL A 116 9.84 17.72 -10.42
CA VAL A 116 10.80 17.75 -9.31
C VAL A 116 10.71 19.08 -8.56
N ARG A 117 10.26 19.04 -7.30
CA ARG A 117 10.11 20.22 -6.43
C ARG A 117 11.02 20.21 -5.19
N ALA A 118 11.61 19.06 -4.88
CA ALA A 118 12.54 18.87 -3.78
C ALA A 118 13.64 17.90 -4.19
N THR A 119 14.82 18.04 -3.58
CA THR A 119 15.97 17.19 -3.86
C THR A 119 15.90 15.87 -3.11
N ASN A 120 16.45 14.80 -3.70
CA ASN A 120 16.73 13.53 -3.04
C ASN A 120 17.86 13.66 -2.00
N GLY A 121 17.63 14.45 -0.95
CA GLY A 121 18.53 14.61 0.19
C GLY A 121 18.44 13.45 1.18
N ARG A 122 19.45 13.27 2.04
CA ARG A 122 19.44 12.25 3.08
C ARG A 122 18.16 12.32 3.93
N GLY A 123 17.51 11.18 4.15
CA GLY A 123 16.28 11.05 4.94
C GLY A 123 14.99 11.29 4.17
N THR A 124 15.06 11.76 2.92
CA THR A 124 13.86 11.86 2.06
C THR A 124 13.42 10.48 1.55
N VAL A 125 12.14 10.37 1.21
CA VAL A 125 11.54 9.19 0.62
C VAL A 125 11.07 9.51 -0.80
N SER A 126 11.37 8.63 -1.75
CA SER A 126 11.02 8.79 -3.16
C SER A 126 10.52 7.47 -3.74
N PHE A 127 9.65 7.55 -4.75
CA PHE A 127 9.26 6.38 -5.53
C PHE A 127 10.43 5.90 -6.40
N ALA A 128 10.65 4.59 -6.41
CA ALA A 128 11.53 3.97 -7.40
C ALA A 128 10.87 4.02 -8.79
N ARG A 129 11.71 4.14 -9.82
CA ARG A 129 11.27 4.23 -11.22
C ARG A 129 12.26 3.53 -12.14
N GLY A 130 11.75 2.92 -13.21
CA GLY A 130 12.52 2.31 -14.30
C GLY A 130 12.62 3.20 -15.55
N GLY A 131 12.00 4.38 -15.52
CA GLY A 131 11.88 5.32 -16.63
C GLY A 131 10.70 6.28 -16.40
N ARG A 132 10.31 7.01 -17.44
CA ARG A 132 9.14 7.89 -17.44
C ARG A 132 7.87 7.11 -17.09
N ASP A 133 7.00 7.70 -16.26
CA ASP A 133 5.66 7.21 -15.89
C ASP A 133 5.63 5.75 -15.40
N SER A 134 6.69 5.32 -14.70
CA SER A 134 6.89 3.94 -14.24
C SER A 134 6.80 3.75 -12.72
N ARG A 135 6.55 4.83 -11.98
CA ARG A 135 6.36 4.79 -10.52
C ARG A 135 5.08 4.04 -10.21
N ALA A 136 5.12 3.07 -9.29
CA ALA A 136 3.94 2.26 -8.95
C ALA A 136 3.73 2.14 -7.43
N THR A 137 4.56 1.35 -6.76
CA THR A 137 4.42 1.05 -5.31
C THR A 137 5.73 1.08 -4.54
N GLN A 138 6.85 0.83 -5.23
CA GLN A 138 8.15 0.73 -4.60
C GLN A 138 8.69 2.10 -4.23
N LEU A 139 9.19 2.21 -3.00
CA LEU A 139 9.74 3.41 -2.41
C LEU A 139 11.19 3.15 -1.99
N PHE A 140 11.96 4.21 -1.84
CA PHE A 140 13.25 4.14 -1.19
C PHE A 140 13.48 5.32 -0.26
N VAL A 141 14.20 5.07 0.83
CA VAL A 141 14.74 6.07 1.74
C VAL A 141 16.15 6.42 1.30
N ASN A 142 16.43 7.71 1.11
CA ASN A 142 17.77 8.21 0.79
C ASN A 142 18.70 8.11 2.01
N LEU A 143 19.77 7.31 1.91
CA LEU A 143 20.76 7.14 2.99
C LEU A 143 21.90 8.17 2.94
N ARG A 144 21.96 8.94 1.84
CA ARG A 144 22.84 10.09 1.60
C ARG A 144 22.13 11.06 0.66
N ASP A 145 22.78 12.18 0.37
CA ASP A 145 22.35 13.07 -0.71
C ASP A 145 22.60 12.43 -2.09
N ASN A 146 21.54 12.35 -2.88
CA ASN A 146 21.46 11.71 -4.18
C ASN A 146 20.84 12.64 -5.23
N ALA A 147 21.25 13.91 -5.29
CA ALA A 147 20.74 14.90 -6.25
C ALA A 147 20.78 14.44 -7.72
N ARG A 148 21.62 13.46 -8.07
CA ARG A 148 21.61 12.79 -9.39
C ARG A 148 20.27 12.12 -9.75
N LEU A 149 19.40 11.87 -8.78
CA LEU A 149 18.08 11.29 -8.95
C LEU A 149 16.98 12.35 -9.13
N ASP A 150 17.32 13.65 -9.09
CA ASP A 150 16.39 14.77 -9.23
C ASP A 150 16.01 14.99 -10.70
N THR A 151 15.43 13.95 -11.30
CA THR A 151 15.13 13.87 -12.72
C THR A 151 13.77 13.21 -12.94
N LEU A 152 13.17 13.51 -14.10
CA LEU A 152 12.00 12.81 -14.66
C LEU A 152 12.41 11.66 -15.58
#